data_AF-A0A9D3XR81-F1
#
_entry.id   AF-A0A9D3XR81-F1
#
_cell.length_a   1.000
_cell.length_b   1.000
_cell.length_c   1.000
_cell.angle_alpha   90.00
_cell.angle_beta   90.00
_cell.angle_gamma   90.00
#
_symmetry.space_group_name_H-M   'P 1'
#
loop_
_entity.id
_entity.type
_entity.pdbx_description
1 polymer ?
#
loop_
_entity_poly.entity_id
_entity_poly.type
_entity_poly.pdbx_seq_one_letter_code
_entity_poly.pdbx_strand_id
1 'polypeptide(L)'
;MNLNRLDPDALTQRTSGWARLWKKYGPRLPLNDLCLYVSSADIKEQLNTIGLKYQVYELPSTMDITNCFIKGNKEGELLLDFLTETCYFSKTASLDLKNEIMEELKKPECSEEKDGKVFFNNNLSAIVIEP
;
A
#
# COMPACT_ATOMS: atom_id res chain seq x y z
N MET A 1 18.24 -27.72 -12.35
CA MET A 1 17.66 -26.52 -11.73
C MET A 1 17.21 -25.60 -12.85
N ASN A 2 15.91 -25.37 -12.99
CA ASN A 2 15.36 -24.46 -14.01
C ASN A 2 15.12 -23.10 -13.35
N LEU A 3 15.79 -22.06 -13.84
CA LEU A 3 15.83 -20.71 -13.26
C LEU A 3 14.69 -19.78 -13.70
N ASN A 4 13.63 -20.29 -14.36
CA ASN A 4 12.58 -19.46 -14.95
C ASN A 4 11.16 -19.88 -14.54
N ARG A 5 10.92 -20.02 -13.24
CA ARG A 5 9.56 -19.91 -12.69
C ARG A 5 9.60 -18.86 -11.60
N LEU A 6 9.36 -17.60 -12.00
CA LEU A 6 8.92 -16.59 -11.03
C LEU A 6 7.58 -17.11 -10.52
N ASP A 7 7.58 -17.53 -9.27
CA ASP A 7 6.35 -17.83 -8.55
C ASP A 7 5.48 -16.55 -8.58
N PRO A 8 4.26 -16.59 -9.14
CA PRO A 8 3.38 -15.42 -9.13
C PRO A 8 3.10 -14.94 -7.70
N ASP A 9 3.20 -15.82 -6.69
CA ASP A 9 3.06 -15.47 -5.27
C ASP A 9 4.30 -14.76 -4.71
N ALA A 10 5.47 -14.90 -5.34
CA ALA A 10 6.67 -14.14 -4.97
C ALA A 10 6.62 -12.67 -5.45
N LEU A 11 5.77 -12.35 -6.44
CA LEU A 11 5.54 -10.97 -6.89
C LEU A 11 4.55 -10.24 -5.98
N THR A 12 3.52 -10.92 -5.49
CA THR A 12 2.54 -10.35 -4.53
C THR A 12 3.14 -10.13 -3.14
N GLN A 13 4.13 -10.93 -2.73
CA GLN A 13 4.87 -10.72 -1.47
C GLN A 13 5.82 -9.50 -1.47
N ARG A 14 6.21 -8.98 -2.64
CA ARG A 14 7.22 -7.91 -2.74
C ARG A 14 6.66 -6.51 -2.92
N THR A 15 5.39 -6.38 -3.27
CA THR A 15 4.74 -5.06 -3.40
C THR A 15 4.01 -4.73 -2.11
N SER A 16 4.21 -3.53 -1.57
CA SER A 16 3.47 -3.09 -0.39
C SER A 16 1.97 -2.96 -0.70
N GLY A 17 1.14 -3.03 0.35
CA GLY A 17 -0.30 -2.80 0.24
C GLY A 17 -0.61 -1.40 -0.32
N TRP A 18 0.29 -0.44 -0.13
CA TRP A 18 0.18 0.91 -0.70
C TRP A 18 0.13 0.91 -2.22
N ALA A 19 1.05 0.17 -2.87
CA ALA A 19 1.08 0.07 -4.32
C ALA A 19 -0.25 -0.47 -4.88
N ARG A 20 -0.86 -1.42 -4.16
CA ARG A 20 -2.17 -1.96 -4.52
C ARG A 20 -3.30 -0.94 -4.31
N LEU A 21 -3.36 -0.33 -3.12
CA LEU A 21 -4.40 0.62 -2.73
C LEU A 21 -4.40 1.83 -3.68
N TRP A 22 -3.24 2.45 -3.88
CA TRP A 22 -3.10 3.66 -4.71
C TRP A 22 -3.33 3.38 -6.20
N LYS A 23 -2.82 2.26 -6.73
CA LYS A 23 -3.06 1.92 -8.14
C LYS A 23 -4.56 1.73 -8.44
N LYS A 24 -5.31 1.18 -7.48
CA LYS A 24 -6.73 0.88 -7.66
C LYS A 24 -7.64 2.06 -7.34
N TYR A 25 -7.39 2.77 -6.25
CA TYR A 25 -8.27 3.81 -5.73
C TYR A 25 -7.72 5.22 -5.84
N GLY A 26 -6.45 5.41 -6.24
CA GLY A 26 -5.84 6.73 -6.39
C GLY A 26 -6.68 7.73 -7.20
N PRO A 27 -7.30 7.34 -8.35
CA PRO A 27 -8.20 8.23 -9.09
C PRO A 27 -9.50 8.63 -8.36
N ARG A 28 -9.86 7.95 -7.28
CA ARG A 28 -11.07 8.16 -6.47
C ARG A 28 -10.77 8.72 -5.07
N LEU A 29 -9.51 8.72 -4.67
CA LEU A 29 -9.00 9.40 -3.50
C LEU A 29 -8.68 10.86 -3.88
N PRO A 30 -8.64 11.79 -2.92
CA PRO A 30 -8.35 13.18 -3.20
C PRO A 30 -6.97 13.31 -3.84
N LEU A 31 -6.98 13.49 -5.16
CA LEU A 31 -5.87 14.04 -5.92
C LEU A 31 -5.76 15.51 -5.54
N ASN A 32 -5.13 15.81 -4.41
CA ASN A 32 -4.51 17.12 -4.30
C ASN A 32 -3.31 17.10 -5.25
N ASP A 33 -3.05 18.21 -5.94
CA ASP A 33 -1.89 18.35 -6.85
C ASP A 33 -0.53 18.29 -6.11
N LEU A 34 -0.54 17.93 -4.83
CA LEU A 34 0.61 17.95 -3.93
C LEU A 34 1.17 16.55 -3.65
N CYS A 35 0.44 15.46 -3.98
CA CYS A 35 0.88 14.10 -3.69
C CYS A 35 0.86 13.22 -4.94
N LEU A 36 2.01 12.61 -5.26
CA LEU A 36 2.12 11.55 -6.26
C LEU A 36 2.22 10.22 -5.54
N TYR A 37 1.33 9.28 -5.87
CA TYR A 37 1.40 7.92 -5.37
C TYR A 37 2.53 7.16 -6.07
N VAL A 38 3.70 7.16 -5.44
CA VAL A 38 4.93 6.58 -5.97
C VAL A 38 5.34 5.39 -5.11
N SER A 39 5.60 4.27 -5.76
CA SER A 39 6.20 3.08 -5.16
C SER A 39 7.67 2.95 -5.57
N SER A 40 8.38 2.01 -4.94
CA SER A 40 9.74 1.67 -5.37
C SER A 40 9.79 1.11 -6.79
N ALA A 41 8.71 0.54 -7.31
CA ALA A 41 8.63 0.11 -8.71
C ALA A 41 8.77 1.28 -9.68
N ASP A 42 8.07 2.39 -9.39
CA ASP A 42 8.11 3.60 -10.22
C ASP A 42 9.49 4.26 -10.18
N ILE A 43 10.11 4.33 -8.99
CA ILE A 43 11.48 4.87 -8.84
C ILE A 43 12.49 4.02 -9.61
N LYS A 44 12.42 2.69 -9.50
CA LYS A 44 13.31 1.78 -10.24
C LYS A 44 13.18 1.94 -11.75
N GLU A 45 11.97 2.09 -12.26
CA GLU A 45 11.74 2.33 -13.68
C GLU A 45 12.48 3.59 -14.13
N GLN A 46 12.34 4.70 -13.40
CA GLN A 46 13.04 5.95 -13.72
C GLN A 46 14.57 5.81 -13.64
N LEU A 47 15.10 5.14 -12.62
CA LEU A 47 16.54 4.92 -12.48
C LEU A 47 17.09 4.06 -13.64
N ASN A 48 16.34 3.03 -14.05
CA ASN A 48 16.69 2.21 -15.21
C ASN A 48 16.68 3.03 -16.51
N THR A 49 15.69 3.90 -16.71
CA THR A 49 15.60 4.79 -17.88
C THR A 49 16.78 5.75 -17.96
N ILE A 50 17.24 6.27 -16.82
CA ILE A 50 18.39 7.20 -16.75
C ILE A 50 19.73 6.45 -16.80
N GLY A 51 19.73 5.13 -16.63
CA GLY A 51 20.92 4.29 -16.68
C GLY A 51 21.77 4.35 -15.40
N LEU A 52 21.17 4.70 -14.27
CA LEU A 52 21.85 4.73 -12.97
C LEU A 52 21.95 3.33 -12.37
N LYS A 53 23.10 3.05 -11.74
CA LYS A 53 23.28 1.83 -10.94
C LYS A 53 22.76 2.08 -9.53
N TYR A 54 22.03 1.10 -9.00
CA TYR A 54 21.46 1.18 -7.66
C TYR A 54 21.30 -0.20 -7.04
N GLN A 55 21.18 -0.22 -5.73
CA GLN A 55 20.81 -1.40 -4.93
C GLN A 55 19.48 -1.13 -4.24
N VAL A 56 18.67 -2.18 -4.06
CA VAL A 56 17.37 -2.10 -3.39
C VAL A 56 17.35 -3.06 -2.22
N TYR A 57 16.96 -2.56 -1.06
CA TYR A 57 16.76 -3.33 0.15
C TYR A 57 15.29 -3.26 0.53
N GLU A 58 14.63 -4.42 0.58
CA GLU A 58 13.25 -4.51 1.06
C GLU A 58 13.26 -4.68 2.59
N LEU A 59 12.49 -3.85 3.27
CA LEU A 59 12.36 -3.83 4.72
C LEU A 59 10.93 -4.22 5.08
N PRO A 60 10.72 -5.44 5.61
CA PRO A 60 9.41 -5.87 6.05
C PRO A 60 8.85 -4.92 7.11
N SER A 61 7.62 -4.45 6.91
CA SER A 61 6.93 -3.58 7.84
C SER A 61 5.43 -3.80 7.75
N THR A 62 4.75 -3.70 8.88
CA THR A 62 3.30 -3.84 8.97
C THR A 62 2.69 -2.67 9.74
N MET A 63 1.43 -2.41 9.45
CA MET A 63 0.60 -1.45 10.19
C MET A 63 -0.64 -2.19 10.71
N ASP A 64 -0.84 -2.21 12.03
CA ASP A 64 -2.05 -2.80 12.62
C ASP A 64 -3.26 -1.88 12.30
N ILE A 65 -4.12 -2.33 11.40
CA ILE A 65 -5.32 -1.61 10.95
C ILE A 65 -6.60 -2.23 11.51
N THR A 66 -6.48 -3.09 12.54
CA THR A 66 -7.63 -3.80 13.13
C THR A 66 -8.74 -2.84 13.55
N ASN A 67 -8.36 -1.69 14.12
CA ASN A 67 -9.32 -0.69 14.60
C ASN A 67 -10.13 -0.03 13.47
N CYS A 68 -9.66 -0.05 12.21
CA CYS A 68 -10.42 0.45 11.05
C CYS A 68 -11.76 -0.28 10.87
N PHE A 69 -11.83 -1.56 11.28
CA PHE A 69 -13.01 -2.41 11.13
C PHE A 69 -14.00 -2.32 12.30
N ILE A 70 -13.68 -1.53 13.32
CA ILE A 70 -14.54 -1.34 14.50
C ILE A 70 -15.32 -0.03 14.31
N LYS A 71 -16.64 -0.15 14.11
CA LYS A 71 -17.53 1.00 13.89
C LYS A 71 -17.43 2.01 15.03
N GLY A 72 -17.09 3.26 14.70
CA GLY A 72 -17.00 4.37 15.66
C GLY A 72 -15.70 4.39 16.49
N ASN A 73 -14.73 3.53 16.20
CA ASN A 73 -13.42 3.59 16.83
C ASN A 73 -12.65 4.81 16.29
N LYS A 74 -12.26 5.72 17.19
CA LYS A 74 -11.57 6.97 16.83
C LYS A 74 -10.20 6.76 16.19
N GLU A 75 -9.44 5.79 16.68
CA GLU A 75 -8.13 5.46 16.11
C GLU A 75 -8.29 4.83 14.73
N GLY A 76 -9.27 3.94 14.57
CA GLY A 76 -9.62 3.35 13.27
C GLY A 76 -10.04 4.41 12.25
N GLU A 77 -10.83 5.41 12.66
CA GLU A 77 -11.18 6.54 11.81
C GLU A 77 -9.95 7.35 11.38
N LEU A 78 -9.00 7.61 12.29
CA LEU A 78 -7.75 8.31 11.97
C LEU A 78 -6.82 7.49 11.06
N LEU A 79 -6.75 6.18 11.26
CA LEU A 79 -5.98 5.28 10.39
C LEU A 79 -6.60 5.22 8.98
N LEU A 80 -7.93 5.25 8.86
CA LEU A 80 -8.58 5.35 7.56
C LEU A 80 -8.27 6.67 6.86
N ASP A 81 -8.27 7.79 7.60
CA ASP A 81 -7.86 9.08 7.05
C ASP A 81 -6.41 9.03 6.54
N PHE A 82 -5.50 8.35 7.25
CA PHE A 82 -4.11 8.15 6.83
C PHE A 82 -3.99 7.26 5.58
N LEU A 83 -4.65 6.10 5.55
CA LEU A 83 -4.62 5.17 4.42
C LEU A 83 -5.19 5.77 3.12
N THR A 84 -6.15 6.68 3.26
CA THR A 84 -6.88 7.28 2.13
C THR A 84 -6.44 8.69 1.81
N GLU A 85 -5.51 9.25 2.58
CA GLU A 85 -5.07 10.65 2.51
C GLU A 85 -6.25 11.65 2.46
N THR A 86 -7.34 11.30 3.13
CA THR A 86 -8.60 12.05 3.12
C THR A 86 -9.03 12.37 4.53
N CYS A 87 -9.11 13.65 4.89
CA CYS A 87 -9.63 14.03 6.21
C CYS A 87 -11.09 13.60 6.37
N TYR A 88 -11.39 12.97 7.50
CA TYR A 88 -12.71 12.46 7.86
C TYR A 88 -13.30 11.52 6.79
N PHE A 89 -12.47 10.68 6.17
CA PHE A 89 -12.82 9.77 5.08
C PHE A 89 -14.12 9.01 5.36
N SER A 90 -14.23 8.47 6.58
CA SER A 90 -15.40 7.70 7.01
C SER A 90 -16.73 8.46 6.95
N LYS A 91 -16.70 9.80 6.90
CA LYS A 91 -17.85 10.71 6.88
C LYS A 91 -18.04 11.40 5.52
N THR A 92 -16.97 11.57 4.75
CA THR A 92 -16.96 12.38 3.52
C THR A 92 -16.97 11.53 2.25
N ALA A 93 -16.43 10.31 2.28
CA ALA A 93 -16.42 9.41 1.14
C ALA A 93 -17.83 8.89 0.82
N SER A 94 -18.07 8.57 -0.46
CA SER A 94 -19.28 7.84 -0.84
C SER A 94 -19.32 6.47 -0.17
N LEU A 95 -20.53 5.99 0.14
CA LEU A 95 -20.71 4.69 0.80
C LEU A 95 -20.09 3.56 -0.02
N ASP A 96 -20.22 3.61 -1.33
CA ASP A 96 -19.66 2.61 -2.25
C ASP A 96 -18.12 2.60 -2.18
N LEU A 97 -17.47 3.77 -2.26
CA LEU A 97 -16.01 3.87 -2.15
C LEU A 97 -15.51 3.37 -0.79
N LYS A 98 -16.20 3.75 0.28
CA LYS A 98 -15.87 3.28 1.63
C LYS A 98 -15.94 1.76 1.71
N ASN A 99 -17.03 1.15 1.25
CA ASN A 99 -17.20 -0.30 1.29
C ASN A 99 -16.13 -1.01 0.44
N GLU A 100 -15.84 -0.51 -0.75
CA GLU A 100 -14.82 -1.08 -1.63
C GLU A 100 -13.40 -1.03 -1.02
N ILE A 101 -13.02 0.10 -0.41
CA ILE A 101 -11.73 0.23 0.27
C ILE A 101 -11.66 -0.68 1.49
N MET A 102 -12.72 -0.71 2.32
CA MET A 102 -12.77 -1.58 3.49
C MET A 102 -12.64 -3.06 3.13
N GLU A 103 -13.28 -3.49 2.03
CA GLU A 103 -13.12 -4.86 1.53
C GLU A 103 -11.72 -5.09 0.96
N GLU A 104 -11.14 -4.14 0.22
CA GLU A 104 -9.77 -4.29 -0.29
C GLU A 104 -8.73 -4.40 0.83
N LEU A 105 -8.86 -3.61 1.90
CA LEU A 105 -7.94 -3.62 3.04
C LEU A 105 -7.87 -4.97 3.76
N LYS A 106 -8.86 -5.85 3.59
CA LYS A 106 -8.83 -7.21 4.16
C LYS A 106 -8.22 -8.25 3.21
N LYS A 107 -8.03 -7.91 1.95
CA LYS A 107 -7.54 -8.86 0.95
C LYS A 107 -6.05 -9.16 1.16
N PRO A 108 -5.61 -10.39 0.83
CA PRO A 108 -4.22 -10.81 1.00
C PRO A 108 -3.21 -9.93 0.22
N GLU A 109 -3.66 -9.22 -0.82
CA GLU A 109 -2.82 -8.28 -1.57
C GLU A 109 -2.56 -6.96 -0.82
N CYS A 110 -3.35 -6.63 0.21
CA CYS A 110 -3.16 -5.44 1.04
C CYS A 110 -2.70 -5.76 2.45
N SER A 111 -3.22 -6.84 3.04
CA SER A 111 -3.03 -7.14 4.47
C SER A 111 -2.94 -8.64 4.75
N GLU A 112 -2.38 -8.96 5.90
CA GLU A 112 -2.39 -10.29 6.50
C GLU A 112 -3.31 -10.29 7.72
N GLU A 113 -4.15 -11.32 7.86
CA GLU A 113 -4.88 -11.57 9.10
C GLU A 113 -4.11 -12.56 9.98
N LYS A 114 -3.80 -12.14 11.21
CA LYS A 114 -3.05 -12.95 12.17
C LYS A 114 -3.55 -12.69 13.58
N ASP A 115 -3.84 -13.76 14.32
CA ASP A 115 -4.30 -13.71 15.72
C ASP A 115 -5.55 -12.80 15.90
N GLY A 116 -6.45 -12.79 14.92
CA GLY A 116 -7.67 -11.97 14.91
C GLY A 116 -7.42 -10.47 14.65
N LYS A 117 -6.21 -10.10 14.25
CA LYS A 117 -5.82 -8.75 13.86
C LYS A 117 -5.53 -8.66 12.37
N VAL A 118 -5.71 -7.47 11.81
CA VAL A 118 -5.44 -7.19 10.39
C VAL A 118 -4.21 -6.29 10.29
N PHE A 119 -3.15 -6.82 9.67
CA PHE A 119 -1.88 -6.13 9.48
C PHE A 119 -1.72 -5.74 8.02
N PHE A 120 -1.84 -4.45 7.74
CA PHE A 120 -1.58 -3.90 6.42
C PHE A 120 -0.10 -4.04 6.06
N ASN A 121 0.18 -4.49 4.84
CA ASN A 121 1.53 -4.63 4.30
C ASN A 121 2.13 -3.24 4.05
N ASN A 122 2.95 -2.79 4.99
CA ASN A 122 3.64 -1.51 4.97
C ASN A 122 5.10 -1.66 4.50
N ASN A 123 5.44 -2.72 3.75
CA ASN A 123 6.82 -2.96 3.31
C ASN A 123 7.43 -1.69 2.69
N LEU A 124 8.65 -1.39 3.10
CA LEU A 124 9.41 -0.23 2.65
C LEU A 124 10.57 -0.70 1.79
N SER A 125 10.92 0.07 0.77
CA SER A 125 12.14 -0.17 -0.01
C SER A 125 13.13 0.97 0.22
N ALA A 126 14.35 0.63 0.61
CA ALA A 126 15.48 1.56 0.61
C ALA A 126 16.27 1.39 -0.69
N ILE A 127 16.39 2.45 -1.47
CA ILE A 127 17.12 2.46 -2.74
C ILE A 127 18.40 3.28 -2.54
N VAL A 128 19.56 2.65 -2.76
CA VAL A 128 20.88 3.28 -2.66
C VAL A 128 21.47 3.41 -4.06
N ILE A 129 21.67 4.65 -4.51
CA ILE A 129 22.23 4.95 -5.82
C ILE A 129 23.77 4.94 -5.71
N GLU A 130 24.43 4.27 -6.65
CA GLU A 130 25.89 4.23 -6.69
C GLU A 130 26.46 5.54 -7.27
N PRO A 131 27.68 5.95 -6.85
CA PRO A 131 28.35 7.16 -7.38
C PRO A 131 28.62 7.14 -8.89
#